data_AF-A0A292RC30-F1
#
_entry.id   AF-A0A292RC30-F1
#
_cell.length_a   1.000
_cell.length_b   1.000
_cell.length_c   1.000
_cell.angle_alpha   90.00
_cell.angle_beta   90.00
_cell.angle_gamma   90.00
#
_symmetry.space_group_name_H-M   'P 1'
#
loop_
_entity.id
_entity.type
_entity.pdbx_description
1 polymer ?
#
loop_
_entity_poly.entity_id
_entity_poly.type
_entity_poly.pdbx_seq_one_letter_code
_entity_poly.pdbx_strand_id
1 'polypeptide(L)'
;MTVEYEQVKQDFLSGKIKGCKTFFEKNEYFVEAGYCHIVLDKLSSAVKCFEKVSNEDIRAHWGLTLIQMLRGKLTTSPTYFEIRNFLEIDLNILILYCKGDYVEKIIRYADYMAYYNPECYKFIGRAFWANNLMPAAMFFLRRAKDKFYNDPELHYLLAYIYYYNDEDYEKCEKALDTCLRILPEYSPAKKLLARLKK
;
A
#
# COMPACT_ATOMS: atom_id res chain seq x y z
N MET A 1 -21.93 2.20 11.86
CA MET A 1 -21.82 2.65 10.45
C MET A 1 -23.07 2.22 9.71
N THR A 2 -23.55 3.04 8.77
CA THR A 2 -24.79 2.76 8.01
C THR A 2 -24.50 1.92 6.76
N VAL A 3 -25.52 1.22 6.24
CA VAL A 3 -25.43 0.48 4.97
C VAL A 3 -25.05 1.43 3.82
N GLU A 4 -25.59 2.65 3.84
CA GLU A 4 -25.29 3.68 2.83
C GLU A 4 -23.83 4.11 2.86
N TYR A 5 -23.24 4.30 4.06
CA TYR A 5 -21.81 4.62 4.18
C TYR A 5 -20.93 3.54 3.53
N GLU A 6 -21.21 2.27 3.83
CA GLU A 6 -20.43 1.16 3.25
C GLU A 6 -20.57 1.12 1.73
N GLN A 7 -21.78 1.32 1.20
CA GLN A 7 -22.00 1.36 -0.24
C GLN A 7 -21.22 2.49 -0.92
N VAL A 8 -21.27 3.71 -0.37
CA VAL A 8 -20.55 4.86 -0.94
C VAL A 8 -19.03 4.68 -0.82
N LYS A 9 -18.56 4.06 0.26
CA LYS A 9 -17.15 3.70 0.42
C LYS A 9 -16.70 2.68 -0.62
N GLN A 10 -17.51 1.65 -0.90
CA GLN A 10 -17.22 0.69 -1.95
C GLN A 10 -17.26 1.32 -3.35
N ASP A 11 -18.18 2.26 -3.60
CA ASP A 11 -18.20 3.02 -4.84
C ASP A 11 -16.89 3.81 -5.00
N PHE A 12 -16.44 4.52 -3.96
CA PHE A 12 -15.14 5.20 -3.99
C PHE A 12 -13.97 4.23 -4.23
N LEU A 13 -13.92 3.09 -3.52
CA LEU A 13 -12.85 2.10 -3.63
C LEU A 13 -12.88 1.30 -4.95
N SER A 14 -13.96 1.40 -5.72
CA SER A 14 -14.10 0.80 -7.06
C SER A 14 -13.93 1.82 -8.19
N GLY A 15 -13.53 3.05 -7.89
CA GLY A 15 -13.25 4.10 -8.88
C GLY A 15 -14.47 4.98 -9.23
N LYS A 16 -15.62 4.76 -8.59
CA LYS A 16 -16.87 5.49 -8.84
C LYS A 16 -17.00 6.69 -7.90
N ILE A 17 -16.29 7.78 -8.21
CA ILE A 17 -16.24 8.95 -7.33
C ILE A 17 -17.50 9.83 -7.30
N LYS A 18 -18.39 9.70 -8.29
CA LYS A 18 -19.55 10.61 -8.44
C LYS A 18 -20.44 10.53 -7.21
N GLY A 19 -20.66 11.67 -6.55
CA GLY A 19 -21.50 11.76 -5.35
C GLY A 19 -20.79 11.39 -4.03
N CYS A 20 -19.72 10.59 -4.06
CA CYS A 20 -18.97 10.16 -2.87
C CYS A 20 -18.52 11.34 -2.01
N LYS A 21 -17.83 12.31 -2.64
CA LYS A 21 -17.33 13.51 -1.96
C LYS A 21 -18.45 14.27 -1.24
N THR A 22 -19.55 14.54 -1.95
CA THR A 22 -20.70 15.29 -1.38
C THR A 22 -21.34 14.53 -0.23
N PHE A 23 -21.45 13.20 -0.32
CA PHE A 23 -21.98 12.37 0.75
C PHE A 23 -21.08 12.42 1.99
N PHE A 24 -19.77 12.20 1.84
CA PHE A 24 -18.83 12.22 2.96
C PHE A 24 -18.74 13.60 3.62
N GLU A 25 -18.75 14.69 2.84
CA GLU A 25 -18.75 16.05 3.38
C GLU A 25 -20.03 16.36 4.20
N LYS A 26 -21.20 15.97 3.69
CA LYS A 26 -22.49 16.23 4.36
C LYS A 26 -22.65 15.46 5.67
N ASN A 27 -22.04 14.29 5.78
CA ASN A 27 -22.14 13.42 6.95
C ASN A 27 -20.89 13.49 7.84
N GLU A 28 -19.99 14.46 7.61
CA GLU A 28 -18.80 14.69 8.43
C GLU A 28 -17.81 13.52 8.49
N TYR A 29 -17.83 12.65 7.46
CA TYR A 29 -16.83 11.61 7.25
C TYR A 29 -15.55 12.23 6.67
N PHE A 30 -14.83 12.98 7.51
CA PHE A 30 -13.75 13.86 7.07
C PHE A 30 -12.57 13.11 6.45
N VAL A 31 -12.27 11.89 6.90
CA VAL A 31 -11.18 11.09 6.34
C VAL A 31 -11.47 10.74 4.88
N GLU A 32 -12.62 10.14 4.61
CA GLU A 32 -13.05 9.74 3.28
C GLU A 32 -13.24 10.96 2.35
N ALA A 33 -13.78 12.06 2.88
CA ALA A 33 -13.86 13.33 2.15
C ALA A 33 -12.46 13.83 1.77
N GLY A 34 -11.47 13.73 2.66
CA GLY A 34 -10.08 14.07 2.41
C GLY A 34 -9.48 13.27 1.25
N TYR A 35 -9.67 11.94 1.23
CA TYR A 35 -9.22 11.10 0.12
C TYR A 35 -9.93 11.41 -1.20
N CYS A 36 -11.24 11.72 -1.16
CA CYS A 36 -11.96 12.20 -2.34
C CYS A 36 -11.33 13.49 -2.89
N HIS A 37 -10.93 14.43 -2.03
CA HIS A 37 -10.26 15.66 -2.45
C HIS A 37 -8.86 15.41 -3.02
N ILE A 38 -8.10 14.43 -2.50
CA ILE A 38 -6.80 14.04 -3.07
C ILE A 38 -6.97 13.61 -4.53
N VAL A 39 -7.86 12.66 -4.81
CA VAL A 39 -8.03 12.13 -6.18
C VAL A 39 -8.71 13.15 -7.12
N LEU A 40 -9.32 14.21 -6.58
CA LEU A 40 -9.86 15.35 -7.32
C LEU A 40 -8.87 16.52 -7.45
N ASP A 41 -7.60 16.32 -7.09
CA ASP A 41 -6.52 17.33 -7.14
C ASP A 41 -6.76 18.58 -6.27
N LYS A 42 -7.59 18.45 -5.23
CA LYS A 42 -7.94 19.52 -4.29
C LYS A 42 -7.19 19.36 -2.98
N LEU A 43 -5.86 19.30 -3.03
CA LEU A 43 -5.01 19.04 -1.87
C LEU A 43 -5.25 20.02 -0.71
N SER A 44 -5.53 21.30 -1.01
CA SER A 44 -5.84 22.30 0.04
C SER A 44 -7.15 22.00 0.77
N SER A 45 -8.15 21.43 0.09
CA SER A 45 -9.39 20.98 0.73
C SER A 45 -9.18 19.68 1.50
N ALA A 46 -8.36 18.76 0.99
CA ALA A 46 -8.00 17.54 1.69
C ALA A 46 -7.32 17.81 3.04
N VAL A 47 -6.40 18.79 3.09
CA VAL A 47 -5.77 19.24 4.35
C VAL A 47 -6.82 19.69 5.36
N LYS A 48 -7.75 20.56 4.95
CA LYS A 48 -8.83 21.06 5.83
C LYS A 48 -9.71 19.93 6.37
N CYS A 49 -9.90 18.86 5.61
CA CYS A 49 -10.64 17.69 6.08
C CYS A 49 -9.84 16.92 7.15
N PHE A 50 -8.57 16.60 6.88
CA PHE A 50 -7.77 15.81 7.81
C PHE A 50 -7.43 16.56 9.10
N GLU A 51 -7.13 17.87 9.04
CA GLU A 51 -6.83 18.69 10.22
C GLU A 51 -7.96 18.72 11.26
N LYS A 52 -9.22 18.48 10.85
CA LYS A 52 -10.35 18.43 11.77
C LYS A 52 -10.31 17.25 12.74
N VAL A 53 -9.65 16.16 12.35
CA VAL A 53 -9.71 14.87 13.06
C VAL A 53 -8.33 14.24 13.30
N SER A 54 -7.24 14.83 12.80
CA SER A 54 -5.89 14.26 12.88
C SER A 54 -5.34 14.06 14.30
N ASN A 55 -5.92 14.72 15.30
CA ASN A 55 -5.52 14.54 16.70
C ASN A 55 -6.04 13.22 17.30
N GLU A 56 -7.08 12.63 16.70
CA GLU A 56 -7.78 11.45 17.22
C GLU A 56 -7.77 10.29 16.21
N ASP A 57 -7.57 10.57 14.92
CA ASP A 57 -7.59 9.60 13.84
C ASP A 57 -6.22 9.47 13.14
N ILE A 58 -5.59 8.29 13.30
CA ILE A 58 -4.28 7.97 12.70
C ILE A 58 -4.31 7.96 11.18
N ARG A 59 -5.46 7.68 10.55
CA ARG A 59 -5.62 7.68 9.09
C ARG A 59 -5.64 9.10 8.55
N ALA A 60 -6.19 10.05 9.32
CA ALA A 60 -6.13 11.47 9.00
C ALA A 60 -4.73 12.04 9.19
N HIS A 61 -4.03 11.68 10.27
CA HIS A 61 -2.63 12.07 10.46
C HIS A 61 -1.74 11.57 9.32
N TRP A 62 -1.89 10.31 8.92
CA TRP A 62 -1.22 9.78 7.72
C TRP A 62 -1.62 10.55 6.45
N GLY A 63 -2.90 10.89 6.27
CA GLY A 63 -3.38 11.70 5.15
C GLY A 63 -2.69 13.06 5.02
N LEU A 64 -2.38 13.72 6.14
CA LEU A 64 -1.57 14.94 6.14
C LEU A 64 -0.13 14.69 5.70
N THR A 65 0.49 13.62 6.21
CA THR A 65 1.84 13.20 5.81
C THR A 65 1.91 12.84 4.32
N LEU A 66 0.87 12.18 3.80
CA LEU A 66 0.71 11.87 2.38
C LEU A 66 0.69 13.15 1.54
N ILE A 67 -0.12 14.15 1.91
CA ILE A 67 -0.19 15.43 1.19
C ILE A 67 1.16 16.16 1.24
N GLN A 68 1.89 16.09 2.35
CA GLN A 68 3.23 16.66 2.47
C GLN A 68 4.22 16.03 1.47
N MET A 69 4.19 14.70 1.31
CA MET A 69 4.97 14.00 0.26
C MET A 69 4.57 14.46 -1.14
N LEU A 70 3.26 14.60 -1.42
CA LEU A 70 2.76 15.09 -2.71
C LEU A 70 3.18 16.54 -3.01
N ARG A 71 3.39 17.35 -1.98
CA ARG A 71 3.87 18.74 -2.08
C ARG A 71 5.40 18.85 -2.07
N GLY A 72 6.11 17.77 -1.80
CA GLY A 72 7.57 17.77 -1.71
C GLY A 72 8.13 18.38 -0.41
N LYS A 73 7.31 18.61 0.62
CA LYS A 73 7.72 19.27 1.87
C LYS A 73 7.19 18.50 3.08
N LEU A 74 8.05 17.69 3.68
CA LEU A 74 7.78 16.98 4.93
C LEU A 74 7.99 17.90 6.14
N THR A 75 6.99 17.98 6.99
CA THR A 75 7.01 18.65 8.29
C THR A 75 6.66 17.71 9.44
N THR A 76 6.02 16.57 9.13
CA THR A 76 5.68 15.51 10.09
C THR A 76 6.28 14.18 9.65
N SER A 77 6.56 13.32 10.62
CA SER A 77 7.07 11.98 10.38
C SER A 77 5.95 10.95 10.46
N PRO A 78 5.90 9.97 9.54
CA PRO A 78 4.99 8.86 9.68
C PRO A 78 5.44 7.93 10.80
N THR A 79 4.49 7.21 11.38
CA THR A 79 4.75 6.13 12.32
C THR A 79 4.91 4.80 11.59
N TYR A 80 5.48 3.82 12.30
CA TYR A 80 5.59 2.44 11.81
C TYR A 80 4.23 1.88 11.34
N PHE A 81 3.17 2.10 12.13
CA PHE A 81 1.84 1.55 11.88
C PHE A 81 1.11 2.24 10.74
N GLU A 82 1.32 3.55 10.55
CA GLU A 82 0.73 4.25 9.41
C GLU A 82 1.29 3.71 8.09
N ILE A 83 2.61 3.53 7.98
CA ILE A 83 3.20 2.92 6.78
C ILE A 83 2.67 1.51 6.58
N ARG A 84 2.64 0.69 7.64
CA ARG A 84 2.17 -0.70 7.59
C ARG A 84 0.72 -0.82 7.13
N ASN A 85 -0.15 0.06 7.62
CA ASN A 85 -1.59 -0.09 7.42
C ASN A 85 -2.08 0.63 6.16
N PHE A 86 -1.41 1.70 5.74
CA PHE A 86 -2.00 2.66 4.81
C PHE A 86 -1.27 2.84 3.48
N LEU A 87 0.06 2.63 3.43
CA LEU A 87 0.84 2.91 2.22
C LEU A 87 0.39 2.07 1.03
N GLU A 88 0.21 0.76 1.22
CA GLU A 88 -0.24 -0.15 0.15
C GLU A 88 -1.63 0.25 -0.39
N ILE A 89 -2.56 0.54 0.52
CA ILE A 89 -3.94 0.91 0.19
C ILE A 89 -3.98 2.24 -0.58
N ASP A 90 -3.20 3.23 -0.17
CA ASP A 90 -3.17 4.53 -0.85
C ASP A 90 -2.55 4.46 -2.24
N LEU A 91 -1.48 3.70 -2.41
CA LEU A 91 -0.91 3.47 -3.72
C LEU A 91 -1.95 2.78 -4.63
N ASN A 92 -2.68 1.78 -4.13
CA ASN A 92 -3.76 1.14 -4.88
C ASN A 92 -4.86 2.13 -5.28
N ILE A 93 -5.33 2.98 -4.36
CA ILE A 93 -6.34 4.00 -4.65
C ILE A 93 -5.83 4.99 -5.71
N LEU A 94 -4.59 5.47 -5.58
CA LEU A 94 -4.02 6.43 -6.52
C LEU A 94 -3.82 5.82 -7.91
N ILE A 95 -3.38 4.55 -8.00
CA ILE A 95 -3.28 3.84 -9.29
C ILE A 95 -4.66 3.67 -9.92
N LEU A 96 -5.68 3.24 -9.15
CA LEU A 96 -7.07 3.09 -9.61
C LEU A 96 -7.64 4.38 -10.20
N TYR A 97 -7.32 5.53 -9.60
CA TYR A 97 -7.73 6.86 -10.07
C TYR A 97 -6.74 7.51 -11.06
N CYS A 98 -5.83 6.73 -11.64
CA CYS A 98 -4.85 7.17 -12.64
C CYS A 98 -3.95 8.33 -12.18
N LYS A 99 -3.63 8.41 -10.88
CA LYS A 99 -2.76 9.42 -10.27
C LYS A 99 -1.28 9.00 -10.26
N GLY A 100 -0.76 8.68 -11.45
CA GLY A 100 0.62 8.21 -11.62
C GLY A 100 1.68 9.19 -11.10
N ASP A 101 1.46 10.49 -11.27
CA ASP A 101 2.36 11.54 -10.76
C ASP A 101 2.39 11.59 -9.22
N TYR A 102 1.26 11.29 -8.56
CA TYR A 102 1.19 11.22 -7.10
C TYR A 102 1.90 9.96 -6.59
N VAL A 103 1.67 8.82 -7.25
CA VAL A 103 2.39 7.57 -6.97
C VAL A 103 3.89 7.80 -7.06
N GLU A 104 4.37 8.43 -8.13
CA GLU A 104 5.79 8.73 -8.32
C GLU A 104 6.34 9.63 -7.19
N LYS A 105 5.63 10.69 -6.82
CA LYS A 105 6.03 11.59 -5.73
C LYS A 105 6.15 10.84 -4.40
N ILE A 106 5.21 9.94 -4.09
CA ILE A 106 5.22 9.16 -2.84
C ILE A 106 6.38 8.18 -2.81
N ILE A 107 6.59 7.40 -3.87
CA ILE A 107 7.64 6.37 -3.88
C ILE A 107 9.07 6.96 -3.86
N ARG A 108 9.25 8.24 -4.25
CA ARG A 108 10.53 8.95 -4.05
C ARG A 108 10.91 9.05 -2.57
N TYR A 109 9.95 8.96 -1.65
CA TYR A 109 10.17 8.92 -0.21
C TYR A 109 10.31 7.49 0.34
N ALA A 110 10.47 6.46 -0.50
CA ALA A 110 10.56 5.06 -0.05
C ALA A 110 11.71 4.83 0.95
N ASP A 111 12.90 5.39 0.72
CA ASP A 111 14.02 5.27 1.67
C ASP A 111 13.72 5.98 3.00
N TYR A 112 13.05 7.14 2.96
CA TYR A 112 12.62 7.86 4.16
C TYR A 112 11.58 7.05 4.95
N MET A 113 10.57 6.50 4.28
CA MET A 113 9.57 5.64 4.93
C MET A 113 10.21 4.34 5.45
N ALA A 114 11.17 3.76 4.73
CA ALA A 114 11.87 2.55 5.14
C ALA A 114 12.67 2.72 6.44
N TYR A 115 13.09 3.94 6.77
CA TYR A 115 13.70 4.23 8.07
C TYR A 115 12.72 3.99 9.24
N TYR A 116 11.45 4.34 9.08
CA TYR A 116 10.42 4.12 10.11
C TYR A 116 9.82 2.73 10.07
N ASN A 117 9.68 2.14 8.88
CA ASN A 117 9.18 0.80 8.70
C ASN A 117 9.97 0.07 7.60
N PRO A 118 10.84 -0.90 7.93
CA PRO A 118 11.70 -1.58 6.96
C PRO A 118 10.91 -2.40 5.91
N GLU A 119 9.65 -2.76 6.19
CA GLU A 119 8.75 -3.44 5.25
C GLU A 119 8.18 -2.48 4.19
N CYS A 120 8.46 -1.16 4.23
CA CYS A 120 7.96 -0.16 3.29
C CYS A 120 8.07 -0.60 1.82
N TYR A 121 9.24 -1.13 1.45
CA TYR A 121 9.49 -1.60 0.08
C TYR A 121 8.59 -2.78 -0.32
N LYS A 122 8.26 -3.67 0.63
CA LYS A 122 7.31 -4.78 0.41
C LYS A 122 5.92 -4.24 0.12
N PHE A 123 5.44 -3.25 0.89
CA PHE A 123 4.12 -2.65 0.68
C PHE A 123 4.00 -1.93 -0.67
N ILE A 124 5.04 -1.20 -1.07
CA ILE A 124 5.09 -0.58 -2.42
C ILE A 124 5.07 -1.66 -3.51
N GLY A 125 5.90 -2.70 -3.36
CA GLY A 125 5.96 -3.82 -4.31
C GLY A 125 4.63 -4.55 -4.44
N ARG A 126 3.93 -4.81 -3.33
CA ARG A 126 2.60 -5.43 -3.31
C ARG A 126 1.54 -4.57 -3.99
N ALA A 127 1.55 -3.25 -3.79
CA ALA A 127 0.63 -2.36 -4.47
C ALA A 127 0.81 -2.41 -6.00
N PHE A 128 2.06 -2.36 -6.48
CA PHE A 128 2.33 -2.50 -7.91
C PHE A 128 1.95 -3.88 -8.45
N TRP A 129 2.21 -4.94 -7.70
CA TRP A 129 1.84 -6.30 -8.09
C TRP A 129 0.32 -6.47 -8.21
N ALA A 130 -0.44 -5.98 -7.23
CA ALA A 130 -1.91 -6.02 -7.21
C ALA A 130 -2.54 -5.24 -8.39
N ASN A 131 -1.82 -4.27 -8.96
CA ASN A 131 -2.24 -3.50 -10.12
C ASN A 131 -1.61 -3.99 -11.44
N ASN A 132 -1.05 -5.20 -11.47
CA ASN A 132 -0.41 -5.80 -12.66
C ASN A 132 0.79 -5.01 -13.21
N LEU A 133 1.44 -4.16 -12.40
CA LEU A 133 2.62 -3.38 -12.76
C LEU A 133 3.90 -4.15 -12.41
N MET A 134 4.07 -5.32 -13.04
CA MET A 134 5.08 -6.32 -12.65
C MET A 134 6.54 -5.80 -12.62
N PRO A 135 7.03 -5.03 -13.61
CA PRO A 135 8.41 -4.52 -13.56
C PRO A 135 8.67 -3.65 -12.33
N ALA A 136 7.72 -2.76 -12.00
CA ALA A 136 7.79 -1.92 -10.81
C ALA A 136 7.68 -2.75 -9.53
N ALA A 137 6.75 -3.71 -9.49
CA ALA A 137 6.59 -4.62 -8.37
C ALA A 137 7.91 -5.35 -8.05
N MET A 138 8.53 -5.98 -9.05
CA MET A 138 9.77 -6.73 -8.85
C MET A 138 10.96 -5.84 -8.50
N PHE A 139 11.01 -4.61 -8.99
CA PHE A 139 12.01 -3.63 -8.55
C PHE A 139 11.91 -3.37 -7.04
N PHE A 140 10.72 -3.05 -6.53
CA PHE A 140 10.52 -2.76 -5.11
C PHE A 140 10.64 -4.00 -4.22
N LEU A 141 10.15 -5.17 -4.65
CA LEU A 141 10.29 -6.42 -3.88
C LEU A 141 11.74 -6.89 -3.76
N ARG A 142 12.57 -6.68 -4.79
CA ARG A 142 14.01 -6.95 -4.70
C ARG A 142 14.69 -6.02 -3.69
N ARG A 143 14.37 -4.71 -3.73
CA ARG A 143 14.86 -3.76 -2.72
C ARG A 143 14.36 -4.09 -1.31
N ALA A 144 13.13 -4.58 -1.18
CA ALA A 144 12.60 -5.05 0.09
C ALA A 144 13.46 -6.19 0.66
N LYS A 145 13.89 -7.12 -0.20
CA LYS A 145 14.72 -8.26 0.20
C LYS A 145 16.10 -7.81 0.63
N ASP A 146 16.66 -6.81 -0.06
CA ASP A 146 17.97 -6.24 0.29
C ASP A 146 17.93 -5.46 1.62
N LYS A 147 16.80 -4.80 1.93
CA LYS A 147 16.62 -4.02 3.16
C LYS A 147 16.20 -4.86 4.36
N PHE A 148 15.34 -5.86 4.16
CA PHE A 148 14.81 -6.70 5.22
C PHE A 148 14.71 -8.15 4.78
N TYR A 149 15.87 -8.80 4.70
CA TYR A 149 15.97 -10.19 4.25
C TYR A 149 15.26 -11.18 5.16
N ASN A 150 15.11 -10.90 6.45
CA ASN A 150 14.52 -11.86 7.40
C ASN A 150 12.98 -11.86 7.42
N ASP A 151 12.33 -11.28 6.41
CA ASP A 151 10.88 -11.32 6.26
C ASP A 151 10.43 -12.61 5.53
N PRO A 152 9.82 -13.58 6.23
CA PRO A 152 9.35 -14.81 5.59
C PRO A 152 8.22 -14.56 4.59
N GLU A 153 7.36 -13.55 4.83
CA GLU A 153 6.25 -13.23 3.93
C GLU A 153 6.76 -12.70 2.59
N LEU A 154 7.83 -11.90 2.62
CA LEU A 154 8.47 -11.42 1.40
C LEU A 154 9.04 -12.56 0.55
N HIS A 155 9.72 -13.52 1.17
CA HIS A 155 10.26 -14.68 0.45
C HIS A 155 9.15 -15.54 -0.15
N TYR A 156 8.06 -15.75 0.59
CA TYR A 156 6.89 -16.44 0.05
C TYR A 156 6.24 -15.67 -1.11
N LEU A 157 6.11 -14.34 -1.01
CA LEU A 157 5.58 -13.51 -2.09
C LEU A 157 6.43 -13.62 -3.35
N LEU A 158 7.75 -13.56 -3.21
CA LEU A 158 8.68 -13.77 -4.34
C LEU A 158 8.50 -15.17 -4.94
N ALA A 159 8.41 -16.22 -4.11
CA ALA A 159 8.16 -17.58 -4.58
C ALA A 159 6.84 -17.69 -5.34
N TYR A 160 5.78 -17.08 -4.82
CA TYR A 160 4.47 -17.06 -5.45
C TYR A 160 4.52 -16.43 -6.84
N ILE A 161 5.19 -15.29 -6.97
CA ILE A 161 5.38 -14.62 -8.26
C ILE A 161 6.20 -15.50 -9.21
N TYR A 162 7.32 -16.07 -8.76
CA TYR A 162 8.12 -16.95 -9.59
C TYR A 162 7.33 -18.17 -10.10
N TYR A 163 6.46 -18.73 -9.26
CA TYR A 163 5.63 -19.87 -9.64
C TYR A 163 4.54 -19.50 -10.65
N TYR A 164 3.76 -18.44 -10.38
CA TYR A 164 2.54 -18.15 -11.12
C TYR A 164 2.70 -17.15 -12.28
N ASN A 165 3.72 -16.30 -12.23
CA ASN A 165 3.94 -15.25 -13.23
C ASN A 165 5.12 -15.56 -14.15
N ASP A 166 6.21 -16.09 -13.60
CA ASP A 166 7.46 -16.30 -14.36
C ASP A 166 7.67 -17.77 -14.78
N GLU A 167 6.92 -18.71 -14.19
CA GLU A 167 7.12 -20.17 -14.31
C GLU A 167 8.57 -20.61 -13.97
N ASP A 168 9.26 -19.83 -13.12
CA ASP A 168 10.63 -20.08 -12.68
C ASP A 168 10.63 -20.90 -11.39
N TYR A 169 10.49 -22.21 -11.58
CA TYR A 169 10.41 -23.20 -10.49
C TYR A 169 11.68 -23.27 -9.64
N GLU A 170 12.86 -23.00 -10.21
CA GLU A 170 14.12 -23.01 -9.49
C GLU A 170 14.21 -21.84 -8.50
N LYS A 171 13.88 -20.62 -8.94
CA LYS A 171 13.83 -19.46 -8.04
C LYS A 171 12.70 -19.58 -7.02
N CYS A 172 11.58 -20.19 -7.42
CA CYS A 172 10.48 -20.50 -6.51
C CYS A 172 10.94 -21.38 -5.35
N GLU A 173 11.56 -22.52 -5.62
CA GLU A 173 12.04 -23.45 -4.58
C GLU A 173 13.03 -22.75 -3.63
N LYS A 174 14.03 -22.04 -4.18
CA LYS A 174 15.03 -21.29 -3.38
C LYS A 174 14.38 -20.26 -2.44
N ALA A 175 13.36 -19.56 -2.90
CA ALA A 175 12.63 -18.60 -2.11
C ALA A 175 11.77 -19.28 -1.02
N LEU A 176 11.12 -20.40 -1.33
CA LEU A 176 10.38 -21.21 -0.35
C LEU A 176 11.28 -21.79 0.73
N ASP A 177 12.45 -22.33 0.37
CA ASP A 177 13.43 -22.84 1.32
C ASP A 177 13.94 -21.74 2.26
N THR A 178 14.15 -20.54 1.73
CA THR A 178 14.53 -19.39 2.55
C THR A 178 13.40 -18.97 3.49
N CYS A 179 12.16 -18.90 3.01
CA CYS A 179 10.98 -18.63 3.82
C CYS A 179 10.85 -19.63 4.98
N LEU A 180 10.94 -20.94 4.70
CA LEU A 180 10.80 -22.01 5.69
C LEU A 180 12.00 -22.12 6.63
N ARG A 181 13.19 -21.67 6.22
CA ARG A 181 14.34 -21.55 7.12
C ARG A 181 14.15 -20.44 8.16
N ILE A 182 13.50 -19.34 7.78
CA ILE A 182 13.18 -18.23 8.69
C ILE A 182 11.98 -18.58 9.58
N LEU A 183 10.91 -19.12 8.98
CA LEU A 183 9.68 -19.52 9.66
C LEU A 183 9.25 -20.93 9.23
N PRO A 184 9.73 -21.99 9.91
CA PRO A 184 9.50 -23.38 9.52
C PRO A 184 8.03 -23.75 9.39
N GLU A 185 7.16 -23.17 10.21
CA GLU A 185 5.72 -23.48 10.23
C GLU A 185 4.87 -22.60 9.31
N TYR A 186 5.48 -21.86 8.37
CA TYR A 186 4.73 -21.00 7.45
C TYR A 186 3.90 -21.83 6.46
N SER A 187 2.63 -22.04 6.83
CA SER A 187 1.68 -22.90 6.11
C SER A 187 1.57 -22.61 4.60
N PRO A 188 1.51 -21.34 4.14
CA PRO A 188 1.46 -21.05 2.71
C PRO A 188 2.67 -21.59 1.94
N ALA A 189 3.88 -21.42 2.49
CA ALA A 189 5.10 -21.91 1.85
C ALA A 189 5.16 -23.45 1.80
N LYS A 190 4.79 -24.14 2.89
CA LYS A 190 4.71 -25.62 2.89
C LYS A 190 3.77 -26.14 1.80
N LYS A 191 2.60 -25.50 1.63
CA LYS A 191 1.60 -25.88 0.63
C LYS A 191 2.10 -25.68 -0.80
N LEU A 192 2.77 -24.55 -1.08
CA LEU A 192 3.30 -24.28 -2.41
C LEU A 192 4.47 -25.22 -2.74
N LEU A 193 5.36 -25.48 -1.79
CA LEU A 193 6.48 -26.42 -1.97
C LEU A 193 5.99 -27.84 -2.29
N ALA A 194 4.93 -28.29 -1.60
CA ALA A 194 4.32 -29.59 -1.87
C ALA A 194 3.66 -29.68 -3.26
N ARG A 195 3.24 -28.56 -3.85
CA ARG A 195 2.72 -28.51 -5.22
C ARG A 195 3.84 -28.59 -6.26
N LEU A 196 4.98 -27.96 -5.99
CA LEU A 196 6.15 -27.96 -6.88
C LEU A 196 6.75 -29.37 -7.08
N LYS A 197 6.63 -30.22 -6.06
CA LYS A 197 7.21 -31.58 -6.03
C LYS A 197 6.27 -32.68 -6.56
N LYS A 198 5.08 -32.30 -7.05
CA LYS A 198 4.12 -33.21 -7.68
C LYS A 198 4.24 -33.11 -9.19
#